data_AF-A0A974YNS9-F1
#
_entry.id   AF-A0A974YNS9-F1
#
_cell.length_a   1.000
_cell.length_b   1.000
_cell.length_c   1.000
_cell.angle_alpha   90.00
_cell.angle_beta   90.00
_cell.angle_gamma   90.00
#
_symmetry.space_group_name_H-M   'P 1'
#
loop_
_entity.id
_entity.type
_entity.pdbx_description
1 polymer ?
#
loop_
_entity_poly.entity_id
_entity_poly.type
_entity_poly.pdbx_seq_one_letter_code
_entity_poly.pdbx_strand_id
1 'polypeptide(L)'
;MNDKLSKQFHAEMLAIYDHCAALGFRPVLLRRFVILNGGVKAAKELVFKPGTTGLERLVAAGRQELSLEARMLAPQYSPLFTAAEIKEATQRLANASPRSRSRGRLTAQVTPRES
;
A
#
# COMPACT_ATOMS: atom_id res chain seq x y z
N MET A 1 -22.24 -7.06 -8.79
CA MET A 1 -21.54 -5.78 -9.04
C MET A 1 -20.07 -5.73 -8.57
N ASN A 2 -19.66 -6.38 -7.47
CA ASN A 2 -18.26 -6.29 -6.98
C ASN A 2 -17.17 -6.91 -7.88
N ASP A 3 -17.52 -7.84 -8.77
CA ASP A 3 -16.54 -8.52 -9.64
C ASP A 3 -15.86 -7.56 -10.63
N LYS A 4 -16.61 -6.64 -11.26
CA LYS A 4 -16.04 -5.64 -12.17
C LYS A 4 -15.09 -4.70 -11.44
N LEU A 5 -15.49 -4.19 -10.27
CA LEU A 5 -14.66 -3.32 -9.43
C LEU A 5 -13.40 -4.03 -8.95
N SER A 6 -13.51 -5.31 -8.54
CA SER A 6 -12.36 -6.13 -8.14
C SER A 6 -11.37 -6.33 -9.29
N LYS A 7 -11.87 -6.59 -10.51
CA LYS A 7 -11.03 -6.72 -11.72
C LYS A 7 -10.35 -5.40 -12.10
N GLN A 8 -11.07 -4.28 -12.03
CA GLN A 8 -10.48 -2.96 -12.24
C GLN A 8 -9.40 -2.67 -11.20
N PHE A 9 -9.67 -2.94 -9.93
CA PHE A 9 -8.69 -2.77 -8.86
C PHE A 9 -7.47 -3.68 -9.06
N HIS A 10 -7.66 -4.90 -9.54
CA HIS A 10 -6.55 -5.79 -9.89
C HIS A 10 -5.66 -5.21 -11.00
N ALA A 11 -6.26 -4.66 -12.06
CA ALA A 11 -5.50 -4.00 -13.11
C ALA A 11 -4.72 -2.77 -12.59
N GLU A 12 -5.34 -1.96 -11.72
CA GLU A 12 -4.67 -0.83 -11.07
C GLU A 12 -3.48 -1.26 -10.20
N MET A 13 -3.62 -2.37 -9.48
CA MET A 13 -2.54 -2.94 -8.66
C MET A 13 -1.35 -3.41 -9.51
N LEU A 14 -1.61 -3.92 -10.72
CA LEU A 14 -0.55 -4.24 -11.68
C LEU A 14 0.06 -2.95 -12.25
N ALA A 15 -0.74 -1.93 -12.56
CA ALA A 15 -0.24 -0.64 -13.03
C ALA A 15 0.69 0.04 -12.01
N ILE A 16 0.45 -0.11 -10.70
CA ILE A 16 1.39 0.36 -9.66
C ILE A 16 2.78 -0.26 -9.86
N TYR A 17 2.85 -1.56 -10.16
CA TYR A 17 4.12 -2.24 -10.44
C TYR A 17 4.81 -1.64 -11.67
N ASP A 18 4.08 -1.41 -12.75
CA ASP A 18 4.62 -0.81 -13.98
C ASP A 18 5.12 0.61 -13.74
N HIS A 19 4.39 1.41 -12.97
CA HIS A 19 4.84 2.75 -12.58
C HIS A 19 6.10 2.71 -11.71
N CYS A 20 6.21 1.79 -10.76
CA CYS A 20 7.44 1.62 -9.98
C CYS A 20 8.61 1.22 -10.89
N ALA A 21 8.37 0.29 -11.82
CA ALA A 21 9.38 -0.15 -12.77
C ALA A 21 9.90 1.00 -13.64
N ALA A 22 9.02 1.91 -14.06
CA ALA A 22 9.39 3.13 -14.78
C ALA A 22 10.20 4.11 -13.92
N LEU A 23 10.05 4.09 -12.58
CA LEU A 23 10.87 4.83 -11.63
C LEU A 23 12.19 4.14 -11.28
N GLY A 24 12.50 3.00 -11.91
CA GLY A 24 13.77 2.29 -11.73
C GLY A 24 13.80 1.29 -10.58
N PHE A 25 12.67 0.94 -9.96
CA PHE A 25 12.61 -0.13 -8.94
C PHE A 25 11.42 -1.06 -9.13
N ARG A 26 11.58 -2.34 -8.78
CA ARG A 26 10.55 -3.36 -9.03
C ARG A 26 10.01 -3.93 -7.71
N PRO A 27 8.76 -3.67 -7.34
CA PRO A 27 8.15 -4.24 -6.13
C PRO A 27 7.70 -5.68 -6.41
N VAL A 28 8.66 -6.61 -6.47
CA VAL A 28 8.43 -8.02 -6.87
C VAL A 28 7.42 -8.71 -5.96
N LEU A 29 7.47 -8.46 -4.64
CA LEU A 29 6.52 -9.03 -3.69
C LEU A 29 5.09 -8.54 -3.95
N LEU A 30 4.89 -7.24 -4.18
CA LEU A 30 3.58 -6.71 -4.56
C LEU A 30 3.00 -7.46 -5.76
N ARG A 31 3.78 -7.55 -6.85
CA ARG A 31 3.35 -8.23 -8.08
C ARG A 31 3.00 -9.69 -7.82
N ARG A 32 3.83 -10.41 -7.06
CA ARG A 32 3.57 -11.82 -6.71
C ARG A 32 2.26 -11.98 -5.93
N PHE A 33 2.02 -11.13 -4.93
CA PHE A 33 0.78 -11.16 -4.15
C PHE A 33 -0.44 -10.87 -5.03
N VAL A 34 -0.35 -9.89 -5.91
CA VAL A 34 -1.46 -9.51 -6.81
C VAL A 34 -1.79 -10.62 -7.80
N ILE A 35 -0.79 -11.28 -8.39
CA ILE A 35 -0.98 -12.40 -9.32
C ILE A 35 -1.59 -13.61 -8.61
N LEU A 36 -1.10 -13.97 -7.42
CA LEU A 36 -1.53 -15.18 -6.72
C LEU A 36 -2.89 -15.04 -6.02
N ASN A 37 -3.15 -13.87 -5.43
CA ASN A 37 -4.31 -13.67 -4.56
C ASN A 37 -5.38 -12.74 -5.15
N GLY A 38 -5.08 -12.05 -6.25
CA GLY A 38 -5.90 -10.97 -6.77
C GLY A 38 -5.61 -9.62 -6.09
N GLY A 39 -5.98 -8.52 -6.76
CA GLY A 39 -5.62 -7.16 -6.32
C GLY A 39 -6.21 -6.80 -4.96
N VAL A 40 -7.50 -7.08 -4.76
CA VAL A 40 -8.21 -6.72 -3.52
C VAL A 40 -7.65 -7.48 -2.33
N LYS A 41 -7.50 -8.81 -2.43
CA LYS A 41 -6.97 -9.62 -1.32
C LYS A 41 -5.50 -9.27 -1.01
N ALA A 42 -4.69 -9.01 -2.04
CA ALA A 42 -3.34 -8.51 -1.86
C ALA A 42 -3.32 -7.17 -1.11
N ALA A 43 -4.17 -6.21 -1.50
CA ALA A 43 -4.25 -4.91 -0.83
C ALA A 43 -4.65 -5.03 0.65
N LYS A 44 -5.67 -5.84 0.94
CA LYS A 44 -6.13 -6.10 2.31
C LYS A 44 -5.03 -6.67 3.21
N GLU A 45 -4.13 -7.48 2.67
CA GLU A 45 -3.04 -8.05 3.45
C GLU A 45 -1.85 -7.08 3.58
N LEU A 46 -1.47 -6.43 2.48
CA LEU A 46 -0.29 -5.57 2.40
C LEU A 46 -0.51 -4.23 3.12
N VAL A 47 -1.75 -3.75 3.21
CA VAL A 47 -2.11 -2.57 4.00
C VAL A 47 -1.84 -2.75 5.49
N PHE A 48 -1.62 -3.97 6.00
CA PHE A 48 -1.20 -4.19 7.39
C PHE A 48 0.28 -4.54 7.52
N LYS A 49 1.01 -4.71 6.42
CA LYS A 49 2.42 -5.13 6.40
C LYS A 49 3.31 -4.07 5.73
N PRO A 50 3.64 -2.96 6.43
CA PRO A 50 4.50 -1.91 5.86
C PRO A 50 5.91 -2.47 5.63
N GLY A 51 6.71 -1.87 4.75
CA GLY A 51 8.05 -2.38 4.43
C GLY A 51 8.08 -3.58 3.47
N THR A 52 6.97 -4.30 3.29
CA THR A 52 6.96 -5.59 2.57
C THR A 52 6.99 -5.42 1.04
N THR A 53 6.42 -4.33 0.52
CA THR A 53 6.27 -4.12 -0.93
C THR A 53 7.35 -3.22 -1.54
N GLY A 54 8.06 -2.44 -0.71
CA GLY A 54 8.98 -1.40 -1.19
C GLY A 54 8.29 -0.15 -1.73
N LEU A 55 6.96 -0.01 -1.55
CA LEU A 55 6.20 1.16 -1.99
C LEU A 55 6.55 2.44 -1.23
N GLU A 56 7.25 2.36 -0.11
CA GLU A 56 7.82 3.54 0.57
C GLU A 56 8.74 4.37 -0.34
N ARG A 57 9.33 3.74 -1.36
CA ARG A 57 10.14 4.45 -2.36
C ARG A 57 9.32 5.41 -3.21
N LEU A 58 8.02 5.17 -3.39
CA LEU A 58 7.12 6.12 -4.06
C LEU A 58 7.00 7.42 -3.26
N VAL A 59 7.01 7.33 -1.94
CA VAL A 59 6.98 8.48 -1.05
C VAL A 59 8.24 9.32 -1.19
N ALA A 60 9.41 8.66 -1.23
CA ALA A 60 10.69 9.32 -1.50
C ALA A 60 10.72 10.02 -2.87
N ALA A 61 10.02 9.47 -3.87
CA ALA A 61 9.87 10.05 -5.20
C ALA A 61 8.74 11.11 -5.29
N GLY A 62 8.04 11.43 -4.20
CA GLY A 62 6.90 12.36 -4.21
C GLY A 62 5.64 11.82 -4.90
N ARG A 63 5.59 10.52 -5.21
CA ARG A 63 4.51 9.83 -5.94
C ARG A 63 3.64 8.96 -5.05
N GLN A 64 3.36 9.42 -3.83
CA GLN A 64 2.52 8.70 -2.86
C GLN A 64 1.09 8.45 -3.36
N GLU A 65 0.60 9.24 -4.32
CA GLU A 65 -0.67 9.00 -5.02
C GLU A 65 -0.72 7.68 -5.82
N LEU A 66 0.45 7.13 -6.16
CA LEU A 66 0.56 5.83 -6.82
C LEU A 66 0.68 4.67 -5.83
N SER A 67 0.66 4.94 -4.53
CA SER A 67 0.80 3.91 -3.51
C SER A 67 -0.45 3.04 -3.43
N LEU A 68 -0.29 1.90 -2.76
CA LEU A 68 -1.38 0.99 -2.46
C LEU A 68 -2.51 1.70 -1.70
N GLU A 69 -2.13 2.46 -0.69
CA GLU A 69 -3.03 3.18 0.22
C GLU A 69 -3.85 4.21 -0.54
N ALA A 70 -3.23 4.99 -1.43
CA ALA A 70 -3.94 5.96 -2.25
C ALA A 70 -5.01 5.30 -3.14
N ARG A 71 -4.72 4.12 -3.71
CA ARG A 71 -5.71 3.36 -4.51
C ARG A 71 -6.83 2.80 -3.65
N MET A 72 -6.57 2.37 -2.41
CA MET A 72 -7.60 1.89 -1.49
C MET A 72 -8.56 2.99 -1.07
N LEU A 73 -8.08 4.22 -0.91
CA LEU A 73 -8.88 5.39 -0.52
C LEU A 73 -9.67 6.01 -1.69
N ALA A 74 -9.46 5.56 -2.91
CA ALA A 74 -10.22 6.06 -4.05
C ALA A 74 -11.72 5.74 -3.86
N PRO A 75 -12.62 6.72 -4.06
CA PRO A 75 -14.05 6.57 -3.73
C PRO A 75 -14.71 5.41 -4.50
N GLN A 76 -14.24 5.14 -5.72
CA GLN A 76 -14.71 4.02 -6.54
C GLN A 76 -14.36 2.64 -5.94
N TYR A 77 -13.26 2.53 -5.20
CA TYR A 77 -12.78 1.26 -4.62
C TYR A 77 -13.06 1.13 -3.12
N SER A 78 -13.39 2.22 -2.44
CA SER A 78 -13.81 2.21 -1.03
C SER A 78 -14.82 1.10 -0.66
N PRO A 79 -15.85 0.74 -1.46
CA PRO A 79 -16.77 -0.34 -1.10
C PRO A 79 -16.15 -1.75 -1.13
N LEU A 80 -14.94 -1.93 -1.66
CA LEU A 80 -14.22 -3.21 -1.64
C LEU A 80 -13.54 -3.49 -0.29
N PHE A 81 -13.40 -2.45 0.54
CA PHE A 81 -12.63 -2.47 1.77
C PHE A 81 -13.50 -2.20 3.00
N THR A 82 -13.06 -2.73 4.13
CA THR A 82 -13.68 -2.49 5.43
C THR A 82 -13.20 -1.17 6.01
N ALA A 83 -13.95 -0.63 6.98
CA ALA A 83 -13.57 0.59 7.68
C ALA A 83 -12.18 0.49 8.34
N ALA A 84 -11.79 -0.70 8.83
CA ALA A 84 -10.46 -0.91 9.43
C ALA A 84 -9.34 -0.80 8.38
N GLU A 85 -9.53 -1.41 7.21
CA GLU A 85 -8.58 -1.35 6.09
C GLU A 85 -8.43 0.08 5.54
N ILE A 86 -9.55 0.80 5.41
CA ILE A 86 -9.55 2.22 5.00
C ILE A 86 -8.87 3.11 6.03
N LYS A 87 -9.12 2.87 7.33
CA LYS A 87 -8.47 3.62 8.41
C LYS A 87 -6.95 3.43 8.40
N GLU A 88 -6.49 2.20 8.25
CA GLU A 88 -5.06 1.88 8.16
C GLU A 88 -4.42 2.55 6.92
N ALA A 89 -5.06 2.43 5.75
CA ALA A 89 -4.60 3.11 4.53
C ALA A 89 -4.51 4.64 4.72
N THR A 90 -5.50 5.24 5.38
CA THR A 90 -5.52 6.68 5.70
C THR A 90 -4.36 7.07 6.61
N GLN A 91 -4.14 6.32 7.70
CA GLN A 91 -3.06 6.59 8.64
C GLN A 91 -1.69 6.48 7.97
N ARG A 92 -1.50 5.47 7.12
CA ARG A 92 -0.25 5.28 6.37
C ARG A 92 0.01 6.39 5.37
N LEU A 93 -1.00 6.78 4.60
CA LEU A 93 -0.86 7.86 3.63
C LEU A 93 -0.56 9.20 4.32
N ALA A 94 -1.18 9.45 5.48
CA ALA A 94 -0.88 10.63 6.30
C ALA A 94 0.58 10.61 6.83
N ASN A 95 1.05 9.46 7.32
CA ASN A 95 2.42 9.29 7.83
C ASN A 95 3.49 9.33 6.73
N ALA A 96 3.12 8.98 5.49
CA ALA A 96 4.00 9.07 4.32
C ALA A 96 4.26 10.53 3.90
N SER A 97 3.32 11.44 4.13
CA SER A 97 3.46 12.82 3.64
C SER A 97 4.61 13.57 4.34
N PRO A 98 5.55 14.18 3.58
CA PRO A 98 6.72 14.86 4.16
C PRO A 98 6.37 16.08 5.03
N ARG A 99 5.14 16.59 4.93
CA ARG A 99 4.63 17.72 5.73
C ARG A 99 4.44 17.37 7.21
N SER A 100 4.45 16.08 7.56
CA SER A 100 4.39 15.58 8.94
C SER A 100 5.73 15.04 9.44
N ARG A 101 6.88 15.53 8.95
CA ARG A 101 8.20 15.24 9.55
C ARG A 101 8.51 16.09 10.79
N SER A 102 7.48 16.51 11.50
CA SER A 102 7.59 17.07 12.85
C SER A 102 6.70 16.29 13.81
N ARG A 103 6.95 14.98 13.97
CA ARG A 103 6.74 14.22 15.21
C ARG A 103 7.01 12.72 15.02
N GLY A 104 7.91 12.20 15.84
CA GLY A 104 7.87 10.79 16.28
C GLY A 104 8.55 9.80 15.35
N ARG A 105 9.87 9.66 15.53
CA ARG A 105 10.57 8.39 15.31
C ARG A 105 9.81 7.32 16.10
N LEU A 106 8.95 6.52 15.46
CA LEU A 106 8.44 5.30 16.07
C LEU A 106 9.59 4.29 15.99
N THR A 107 10.39 4.28 17.04
CA THR A 107 11.32 3.21 17.37
C THR A 107 10.59 1.87 17.23
N ALA A 108 11.03 1.04 16.30
CA ALA A 108 10.74 -0.39 16.35
C ALA A 108 11.20 -0.87 17.73
N GLN A 109 10.26 -1.32 18.57
CA GLN A 109 10.61 -1.93 19.85
C GLN A 109 11.32 -3.24 19.53
N VAL A 110 12.65 -3.25 19.70
CA VAL A 110 13.42 -4.47 19.89
C VAL A 110 12.97 -5.04 21.24
N THR A 111 12.21 -6.13 21.21
CA THR A 111 11.92 -6.93 22.40
C THR A 111 13.23 -7.59 22.86
N PRO A 112 13.72 -7.32 24.09
CA PRO A 112 14.79 -8.14 24.65
C PRO A 112 14.22 -9.53 24.95
N ARG A 113 14.86 -10.58 24.40
CA ARG A 113 14.69 -11.94 24.91
C ARG A 113 15.45 -12.00 26.22
N GLU A 114 14.73 -12.04 27.33
CA GLU A 114 15.30 -12.40 28.62
C GLU A 114 15.65 -13.90 28.62
N SER A 115 16.79 -14.22 29.24
CA SER A 115 17.45 -15.54 29.25
C SER A 115 16.88 -16.47 30.32
#